data_AF-A0A3S5DH15-F1
#
_entry.id   AF-A0A3S5DH15-F1
#
_cell.length_a   1.000
_cell.length_b   1.000
_cell.length_c   1.000
_cell.angle_alpha   90.00
_cell.angle_beta   90.00
_cell.angle_gamma   90.00
#
_symmetry.space_group_name_H-M   'P 1'
#
loop_
_entity.id
_entity.type
_entity.pdbx_description
1 polymer ?
#
loop_
_entity_poly.entity_id
_entity_poly.type
_entity_poly.pdbx_seq_one_letter_code
_entity_poly.pdbx_strand_id
1 'polypeptide(L)'
;MNQTQFQKAAGISAGLAARWFPHITAAMKEFGITAPLDQAMFIAQMGHESGGFTRLVENLNYAADSLVPTFGKHRITAQQAAALGRTATQPANQRAIANLVYGASGEKRISVIRLPVMAGNIAVAV
;
A
#
# COMPACT_ATOMS: atom_id res chain seq x y z
N MET A 1 17.63 13.70 9.97
CA MET A 1 16.72 14.45 9.07
C MET A 1 15.67 15.18 9.89
N ASN A 2 15.31 16.42 9.56
CA ASN A 2 14.21 17.18 10.17
C ASN A 2 12.92 17.15 9.30
N GLN A 3 11.80 17.67 9.80
CA GLN A 3 10.51 17.60 9.10
C GLN A 3 10.54 18.30 7.73
N THR A 4 11.19 19.45 7.62
CA THR A 4 11.32 20.19 6.36
C THR A 4 12.13 19.40 5.32
N GLN A 5 13.19 18.72 5.75
CA GLN A 5 13.96 17.83 4.89
C GLN A 5 13.12 16.63 4.43
N PHE A 6 12.35 16.01 5.33
CA PHE A 6 11.43 14.93 4.97
C PHE A 6 10.37 15.39 3.96
N GLN A 7 9.74 16.55 4.20
CA GLN A 7 8.75 17.12 3.29
C GLN A 7 9.30 17.27 1.87
N LYS A 8 10.51 17.82 1.75
CA LYS A 8 11.19 18.02 0.46
C LYS A 8 11.58 16.69 -0.17
N ALA A 9 12.14 15.76 0.60
CA ALA A 9 12.56 14.44 0.11
C ALA A 9 11.37 13.59 -0.37
N ALA A 10 10.23 13.68 0.31
CA ALA A 10 9.02 12.94 -0.03
C ALA A 10 8.15 13.63 -1.10
N GLY A 11 8.37 14.93 -1.36
CA GLY A 11 7.57 15.70 -2.32
C GLY A 11 6.10 15.86 -1.89
N ILE A 12 5.82 15.98 -0.59
CA ILE A 12 4.46 16.01 -0.02
C ILE A 12 4.08 17.37 0.59
N SER A 13 2.79 17.54 0.87
CA SER A 13 2.28 18.74 1.55
C SER A 13 2.76 18.85 2.99
N ALA A 14 2.74 20.06 3.55
CA ALA A 14 3.13 20.29 4.95
C ALA A 14 2.29 19.47 5.95
N GLY A 15 0.99 19.29 5.68
CA GLY A 15 0.11 18.48 6.52
C GLY A 15 0.46 17.00 6.50
N LEU A 16 0.78 16.44 5.33
CA LEU A 16 1.24 15.05 5.22
C LEU A 16 2.62 14.89 5.86
N ALA A 17 3.52 15.86 5.69
CA ALA A 17 4.83 15.84 6.34
C ALA A 17 4.69 15.83 7.87
N ALA A 18 3.86 16.71 8.43
CA ALA A 18 3.61 16.76 9.87
C ALA A 18 3.02 15.45 10.41
N ARG A 19 2.08 14.84 9.67
CA ARG A 19 1.47 13.55 10.02
C ARG A 19 2.49 12.42 10.03
N TRP A 20 3.33 12.30 9.00
CA TRP A 20 4.16 11.12 8.77
C TRP A 20 5.57 11.20 9.34
N PHE A 21 6.11 12.41 9.51
CA PHE A 21 7.47 12.61 10.01
C PHE A 21 7.80 11.84 11.31
N PRO A 22 6.97 11.86 12.38
CA PRO A 22 7.31 11.12 13.60
C PRO A 22 7.38 9.61 13.37
N HIS A 23 6.53 9.05 12.52
CA HIS A 23 6.48 7.61 12.24
C HIS A 23 7.66 7.17 11.36
N ILE A 24 7.96 7.93 10.30
CA ILE A 24 9.06 7.61 9.38
C ILE A 24 10.41 7.71 10.08
N THR A 25 10.63 8.74 10.88
CA THR A 25 11.88 8.90 11.63
C THR A 25 12.03 7.87 12.75
N ALA A 26 10.93 7.49 13.42
CA ALA A 26 10.95 6.40 14.39
C ALA A 26 11.35 5.07 13.74
N ALA A 27 10.73 4.70 12.61
CA ALA A 27 11.06 3.47 11.89
C ALA A 27 12.50 3.47 11.38
N MET A 28 12.97 4.57 10.76
CA MET A 28 14.37 4.69 10.33
C MET A 28 15.34 4.50 11.50
N LYS A 29 15.03 5.06 12.68
CA LYS A 29 15.85 4.90 13.88
C LYS A 29 15.83 3.46 14.40
N GLU A 30 14.66 2.84 14.47
CA GLU A 30 14.47 1.47 14.96
C GLU A 30 15.26 0.46 14.12
N PHE A 31 15.22 0.60 12.79
CA PHE A 31 15.87 -0.33 11.86
C PHE A 31 17.26 0.13 11.38
N GLY A 32 17.83 1.18 11.98
CA GLY A 32 19.19 1.62 11.67
C GLY A 32 19.40 2.24 10.29
N ILE A 33 18.34 2.77 9.66
CA ILE A 33 18.39 3.46 8.36
C ILE A 33 18.98 4.87 8.56
N THR A 34 20.30 4.95 8.66
CA THR A 34 21.02 6.18 9.03
C THR A 34 21.75 6.85 7.87
N ALA A 35 22.21 6.09 6.88
CA ALA A 35 22.91 6.65 5.72
C ALA A 35 21.96 7.53 4.88
N PRO A 36 22.39 8.72 4.42
CA PRO A 36 21.52 9.63 3.66
C PRO A 36 20.93 9.00 2.39
N LEU A 37 21.70 8.15 1.69
CA LEU A 37 21.24 7.45 0.50
C LEU A 37 20.13 6.44 0.83
N ASP A 38 20.29 5.67 1.89
CA ASP A 38 19.28 4.69 2.34
C ASP A 38 18.00 5.39 2.81
N GLN A 39 18.14 6.52 3.49
CA GLN A 39 16.99 7.35 3.88
C GLN A 39 16.21 7.86 2.67
N ALA A 40 16.92 8.36 1.65
CA ALA A 40 16.31 8.82 0.41
C ALA A 40 15.59 7.67 -0.32
N MET A 41 16.24 6.50 -0.44
CA MET A 41 15.65 5.31 -1.05
C MET A 41 14.42 4.82 -0.30
N PHE A 42 14.49 4.77 1.04
CA PHE A 42 13.36 4.39 1.88
C PHE A 42 12.18 5.35 1.70
N ILE A 43 12.42 6.67 1.74
CA ILE A 43 11.36 7.67 1.54
C ILE A 43 10.75 7.54 0.14
N ALA A 44 11.57 7.35 -0.89
CA ALA A 44 11.09 7.20 -2.26
C ALA A 44 10.21 5.96 -2.43
N GLN A 45 10.64 4.81 -1.90
CA GLN A 45 9.87 3.56 -1.95
C GLN A 45 8.56 3.68 -1.17
N MET A 46 8.60 4.17 0.06
CA MET A 46 7.39 4.40 0.85
C MET A 46 6.45 5.38 0.14
N GLY A 47 6.99 6.44 -0.48
CA GLY A 47 6.21 7.37 -1.29
C GLY A 47 5.56 6.71 -2.51
N HIS A 48 6.25 5.81 -3.22
CA HIS A 48 5.69 5.10 -4.36
C HIS A 48 4.56 4.17 -3.96
N GLU A 49 4.80 3.26 -3.00
CA GLU A 49 3.85 2.23 -2.60
C GLU A 49 2.59 2.80 -1.93
N SER A 50 2.72 3.93 -1.23
CA SER A 50 1.60 4.60 -0.55
C SER A 50 0.88 5.65 -1.41
N GLY A 51 1.28 5.84 -2.67
CA GLY A 51 0.75 6.90 -3.53
C GLY A 51 0.96 8.30 -2.92
N GLY A 52 2.19 8.62 -2.53
CA GLY A 52 2.57 9.89 -1.94
C GLY A 52 2.12 10.05 -0.48
N PHE A 53 2.18 8.98 0.31
CA PHE A 53 1.79 8.95 1.73
C PHE A 53 0.29 9.22 1.95
N THR A 54 -0.55 8.91 0.96
CA THR A 54 -2.00 9.13 1.01
C THR A 54 -2.81 7.86 1.25
N ARG A 55 -2.23 6.68 1.00
CA ARG A 55 -2.91 5.39 1.11
C ARG A 55 -2.10 4.43 1.98
N LEU A 56 -2.83 3.65 2.76
CA LEU A 56 -2.28 2.56 3.57
C LEU A 56 -2.82 1.21 3.11
N VAL A 57 -4.07 1.20 2.67
CA VAL A 57 -4.76 -0.01 2.22
C VAL A 57 -4.72 -0.06 0.69
N GLU A 58 -4.38 -1.23 0.16
CA GLU A 58 -4.49 -1.52 -1.26
C GLU A 58 -5.94 -1.34 -1.75
N ASN A 59 -6.11 -0.91 -3.00
CA ASN A 59 -7.42 -0.67 -3.59
C ASN A 59 -7.68 -1.68 -4.69
N LEU A 60 -8.62 -2.60 -4.47
CA LEU A 60 -8.99 -3.64 -5.44
C LEU A 60 -10.12 -3.19 -6.37
N ASN A 61 -10.30 -1.88 -6.58
CA ASN A 61 -11.27 -1.30 -7.52
C ASN A 61 -10.82 -1.38 -9.00
N TYR A 62 -10.45 -2.59 -9.43
CA TYR A 62 -10.05 -2.88 -10.81
C TYR A 62 -11.25 -2.88 -11.75
N ALA A 63 -11.06 -2.39 -12.98
CA ALA A 63 -12.02 -2.60 -14.05
C ALA A 63 -12.10 -4.09 -14.42
N ALA A 64 -13.26 -4.56 -14.85
CA ALA A 64 -13.47 -5.96 -15.25
C ALA A 64 -12.40 -6.45 -16.23
N ASP A 65 -12.10 -5.66 -17.26
CA ASP A 65 -11.13 -6.04 -18.31
C ASP A 65 -9.67 -6.02 -17.82
N SER A 66 -9.39 -5.38 -16.68
CA SER A 66 -8.03 -5.31 -16.11
C SER A 66 -7.72 -6.45 -15.14
N LEU A 67 -8.73 -7.13 -14.60
CA LEU A 67 -8.53 -8.13 -13.54
C LEU A 67 -7.72 -9.35 -14.00
N VAL A 68 -8.05 -9.93 -15.15
CA VAL A 68 -7.32 -11.11 -15.67
C VAL A 68 -5.89 -10.75 -16.09
N PRO A 69 -5.62 -9.63 -16.80
CA PRO A 69 -4.25 -9.19 -17.07
C PRO A 69 -3.41 -8.94 -15.81
N THR A 70 -4.00 -8.36 -14.76
CA THR A 70 -3.26 -8.04 -13.53
C THR A 70 -2.97 -9.26 -12.68
N PHE A 71 -3.97 -10.12 -12.43
CA PHE A 71 -3.85 -11.21 -11.46
C PHE A 71 -3.64 -12.59 -12.10
N GLY A 72 -3.84 -12.69 -13.42
CA GLY A 72 -3.74 -13.94 -14.17
C GLY A 72 -4.97 -14.84 -14.00
N LYS A 73 -5.24 -15.64 -15.04
CA LYS A 73 -6.40 -16.56 -15.11
C LYS A 73 -6.43 -17.63 -14.01
N HIS A 74 -5.32 -17.87 -13.33
CA HIS A 74 -5.19 -18.84 -12.24
C HIS A 74 -5.71 -18.30 -10.90
N ARG A 75 -5.82 -16.97 -10.74
CA ARG A 75 -6.42 -16.31 -9.57
C ARG A 75 -7.85 -15.86 -9.83
N ILE A 76 -8.12 -15.35 -11.03
CA ILE A 76 -9.43 -14.84 -11.40
C ILE A 76 -9.74 -15.18 -12.86
N THR A 77 -10.86 -15.86 -13.09
CA THR A 77 -11.31 -16.22 -14.45
C THR A 77 -11.94 -15.01 -15.15
N ALA A 78 -12.05 -15.05 -16.48
CA ALA A 78 -12.73 -14.00 -17.24
C ALA A 78 -14.20 -13.80 -16.79
N GLN A 79 -14.90 -14.90 -16.46
CA GLN A 79 -16.26 -14.83 -15.94
C GLN A 79 -16.33 -14.14 -14.56
N GLN A 80 -15.40 -14.48 -13.65
CA GLN A 80 -15.31 -13.83 -12.34
C GLN A 80 -14.92 -12.36 -12.47
N ALA A 81 -14.02 -12.03 -13.40
CA ALA A 81 -13.62 -10.65 -13.68
C ALA A 81 -14.80 -9.80 -14.18
N ALA A 82 -15.61 -10.32 -15.10
CA ALA A 82 -16.82 -9.66 -15.57
C ALA A 82 -17.86 -9.47 -14.45
N ALA A 83 -18.02 -10.46 -13.58
CA ALA A 83 -18.99 -10.41 -12.49
C ALA A 83 -18.57 -9.51 -11.31
N LEU A 84 -17.27 -9.38 -11.04
CA LEU A 84 -16.76 -8.75 -9.82
C LEU A 84 -16.03 -7.44 -10.07
N GLY A 85 -15.50 -7.21 -11.27
CA GLY A 85 -14.78 -5.98 -11.61
C GLY A 85 -15.72 -4.80 -11.81
N ARG A 86 -15.15 -3.59 -11.72
CA ARG A 86 -15.88 -2.36 -12.00
C ARG A 86 -16.22 -2.27 -13.49
N THR A 87 -17.46 -1.91 -13.78
CA THR A 87 -17.95 -1.58 -15.13
C THR A 87 -18.63 -0.20 -15.10
N ALA A 88 -19.25 0.22 -16.20
CA ALA A 88 -20.06 1.43 -16.21
C ALA A 88 -21.30 1.36 -15.30
N THR A 89 -21.80 0.15 -15.03
CA THR A 89 -23.08 -0.07 -14.31
C THR A 89 -22.90 -0.74 -12.95
N GLN A 90 -21.69 -1.23 -12.63
CA GLN A 90 -21.43 -1.89 -11.34
C GLN A 90 -20.08 -1.43 -10.73
N PRO A 91 -20.03 -1.18 -9.40
CA PRO A 91 -18.77 -1.00 -8.71
C PRO A 91 -18.03 -2.34 -8.58
N ALA A 92 -16.72 -2.30 -8.40
CA ALA A 92 -15.95 -3.51 -8.12
C ALA A 92 -16.34 -4.10 -6.75
N ASN A 93 -16.56 -5.41 -6.71
CA ASN A 93 -16.69 -6.17 -5.46
C ASN A 93 -15.31 -6.51 -4.90
N GLN A 94 -14.66 -5.51 -4.31
CA GLN A 94 -13.27 -5.57 -3.85
C GLN A 94 -13.02 -6.72 -2.85
N ARG A 95 -13.99 -7.01 -1.97
CA ARG A 95 -13.86 -8.12 -1.00
C ARG A 95 -13.83 -9.49 -1.69
N ALA A 96 -14.71 -9.69 -2.68
CA ALA A 96 -14.72 -10.94 -3.44
C ALA A 96 -13.45 -11.07 -4.30
N ILE A 97 -12.99 -9.97 -4.91
CA ILE A 97 -11.72 -9.93 -5.65
C ILE A 97 -10.57 -10.31 -4.72
N ALA A 98 -10.48 -9.72 -3.52
CA ALA A 98 -9.45 -10.03 -2.52
C ALA A 98 -9.44 -11.52 -2.16
N ASN A 99 -10.62 -12.09 -1.90
CA ASN A 99 -10.76 -13.50 -1.53
C ASN A 99 -10.30 -14.43 -2.65
N LEU A 100 -10.55 -14.10 -3.92
CA LEU A 100 -10.06 -14.90 -5.05
C LEU A 100 -8.56 -14.73 -5.28
N VAL A 101 -8.08 -13.49 -5.26
CA VAL A 101 -6.67 -13.16 -5.51
C VAL A 101 -5.78 -13.71 -4.42
N TYR A 102 -6.16 -13.58 -3.15
CA TYR A 102 -5.32 -13.96 -2.01
C TYR A 102 -5.73 -15.27 -1.33
N GLY A 103 -7.00 -15.65 -1.37
CA GLY A 103 -7.52 -16.82 -0.64
C GLY A 103 -7.12 -18.19 -1.21
N ALA A 104 -6.65 -18.26 -2.46
CA ALA A 104 -6.15 -19.49 -3.07
C ALA A 104 -4.68 -19.81 -2.70
N SER A 105 -3.94 -18.85 -2.15
CA SER A 105 -2.60 -19.09 -1.59
C SER A 105 -2.73 -19.41 -0.11
N GLY A 106 -2.64 -20.70 0.23
CA GLY A 106 -2.36 -21.10 1.61
C GLY A 106 -1.20 -20.26 2.16
N GLU A 107 -1.39 -19.70 3.34
CA GLU A 107 -0.35 -19.01 4.13
C GLU A 107 0.08 -17.59 3.73
N LYS A 108 -0.75 -16.78 3.06
CA LYS A 108 -0.65 -15.31 3.27
C LYS A 108 -1.72 -14.86 4.24
N ARG A 109 -1.50 -15.12 5.53
CA ARG A 109 -2.00 -14.18 6.55
C ARG A 109 -1.46 -12.82 6.13
N ILE A 110 -2.31 -11.81 6.05
CA ILE A 110 -1.85 -10.42 5.98
C ILE A 110 -1.02 -10.24 7.25
N SER A 111 0.30 -10.45 7.13
CA SER A 111 1.25 -10.17 8.17
C SER A 111 1.28 -8.66 8.25
N VAL A 112 0.38 -8.11 9.07
CA VAL A 112 0.51 -6.76 9.58
C VAL A 112 1.94 -6.70 10.08
N ILE A 113 2.79 -5.92 9.41
CA ILE A 113 4.06 -5.54 9.98
C ILE A 113 3.68 -4.80 11.26
N ARG A 114 3.75 -5.50 12.40
CA ARG A 114 3.62 -4.89 13.72
C ARG A 114 4.86 -4.02 13.88
N LEU A 115 4.78 -2.76 13.45
CA LEU A 115 5.61 -1.71 13.99
C LEU A 115 5.01 -1.35 15.34
N PRO A 116 5.68 -1.65 16.47
CA PRO A 116 5.16 -1.36 17.79
C PRO A 116 5.38 0.13 18.09
N VAL A 117 4.63 1.01 17.43
CA VAL A 117 4.59 2.42 17.81
C VAL A 117 3.14 2.89 17.84
N MET A 118 2.55 2.78 19.03
CA MET A 118 1.45 3.59 19.56
C MET A 118 0.21 3.79 18.65
N ALA A 119 -0.87 3.09 19.03
CA ALA A 119 -2.26 3.46 18.77
C ALA A 119 -2.63 3.79 17.30
N GLY A 120 -2.53 2.79 16.43
CA GLY A 120 -3.14 2.85 15.11
C GLY A 120 -2.66 1.69 14.27
N ASN A 121 -3.56 0.75 13.94
CA ASN A 121 -3.23 -0.35 13.04
C ASN A 121 -2.95 0.22 11.65
N ILE A 122 -1.68 0.36 11.29
CA ILE A 122 -1.25 0.66 9.93
C ILE A 122 -1.06 -0.69 9.22
N ALA A 123 -2.08 -1.14 8.49
CA ALA A 123 -1.92 -2.21 7.54
C ALA A 123 -1.29 -1.60 6.28
N VAL A 124 -0.08 -2.05 5.91
CA VAL A 124 0.49 -1.86 4.58
C VAL A 124 0.51 -3.26 3.96
N ALA A 125 -0.24 -3.44 2.87
CA ALA A 125 -0.16 -4.63 2.04
C ALA A 125 0.98 -4.45 1.03
N VAL A 126 1.89 -5.41 0.96
CA VAL A 126 2.84 -5.60 -0.15
C VAL A 126 2.60 -6.98 -0.74
#